data_AF-A0AA43DFQ7-F1
#
_entry.id   AF-A0AA43DFQ7-F1
#
_cell.length_a   1.000
_cell.length_b   1.000
_cell.length_c   1.000
_cell.angle_alpha   90.00
_cell.angle_beta   90.00
_cell.angle_gamma   90.00
#
_symmetry.space_group_name_H-M   'P 1'
#
loop_
_entity.id
_entity.type
_entity.pdbx_description
1 polymer ?
#
loop_
_entity_poly.entity_id
_entity_poly.type
_entity_poly.pdbx_seq_one_letter_code
_entity_poly.pdbx_strand_id
1 'polypeptide(L)'
;MKHSLLIVMVMCLSATTSDAEMGFDEKYDRDYNIFNPVNKYQPDNPLNPVNKYDPDSAFNPVNRYDPGNPANPINQFSPNNPFNPVNQYHPDNPLNPVNKYNPTVPFEPLDGTTRRMGK
;
A
#
# COMPACT_ATOMS: atom_id res chain seq x y z
N MET A 1 -50.92 41.72 0.41
CA MET A 1 -49.47 42.02 0.48
C MET A 1 -48.86 41.72 1.85
N LYS A 2 -49.38 42.26 2.96
CA LYS A 2 -48.81 42.05 4.32
C LYS A 2 -48.75 40.58 4.78
N HIS A 3 -49.73 39.77 4.39
CA HIS A 3 -49.81 38.36 4.80
C HIS A 3 -48.83 37.46 4.04
N SER A 4 -48.58 37.72 2.75
CA SER A 4 -47.52 37.03 1.99
C SER A 4 -46.14 37.29 2.58
N LEU A 5 -45.86 38.51 3.05
CA LEU A 5 -44.57 38.85 3.63
C LEU A 5 -44.34 38.10 4.95
N LEU A 6 -45.38 37.97 5.78
CA LEU A 6 -45.33 37.21 7.03
C LEU A 6 -45.06 35.71 6.78
N ILE A 7 -45.73 35.13 5.78
CA ILE A 7 -45.57 33.71 5.44
C ILE A 7 -44.15 33.42 4.94
N VAL A 8 -43.60 34.28 4.07
CA VAL A 8 -42.22 34.14 3.60
C VAL A 8 -41.22 34.30 4.74
N MET A 9 -41.45 35.25 5.66
CA MET A 9 -40.60 35.44 6.83
C MET A 9 -40.62 34.23 7.76
N VAL A 10 -41.79 33.65 8.05
CA VAL A 10 -41.91 32.43 8.86
C VAL A 10 -41.22 31.24 8.19
N MET A 11 -41.32 31.10 6.87
CA MET A 11 -40.60 30.06 6.12
C MET A 11 -39.08 30.23 6.22
N CYS A 12 -38.56 31.46 6.11
CA CYS A 12 -37.13 31.73 6.24
C CYS A 12 -36.60 31.46 7.67
N LEU A 13 -37.41 31.68 8.72
CA LEU A 13 -37.02 31.33 10.10
C LEU A 13 -37.04 29.80 10.36
N SER A 14 -37.77 29.02 9.56
CA SER A 14 -37.81 27.56 9.66
C SER A 14 -36.72 26.85 8.87
N ALA A 15 -35.85 27.60 8.17
CA ALA A 15 -34.65 27.05 7.57
C ALA A 15 -33.64 26.69 8.67
N THR A 16 -33.85 25.54 9.32
CA THR A 16 -32.83 24.90 10.14
C THR A 16 -31.60 24.72 9.27
N THR A 17 -30.47 25.29 9.66
CA THR A 17 -29.18 24.94 9.06
C THR A 17 -28.99 23.45 9.33
N SER A 18 -29.18 22.61 8.32
CA SER A 18 -28.57 21.28 8.34
C SER A 18 -27.09 21.53 8.16
N ASP A 19 -26.41 21.85 9.26
CA ASP A 19 -24.96 21.83 9.32
C ASP A 19 -24.56 20.38 9.09
N ALA A 20 -24.21 20.07 7.85
CA ALA A 20 -23.49 18.84 7.54
C ALA A 20 -22.13 18.99 8.23
N GLU A 21 -21.96 18.33 9.38
CA GLU A 21 -20.68 18.28 10.06
C GLU A 21 -19.61 17.84 9.05
N MET A 22 -18.71 18.76 8.72
CA MET A 22 -17.61 18.49 7.80
C MET A 22 -16.55 17.69 8.56
N GLY A 23 -16.80 16.39 8.72
CA GLY A 23 -15.89 15.50 9.44
C GLY A 23 -16.51 14.14 9.71
N PHE A 24 -15.66 13.19 10.09
CA PHE A 24 -16.14 11.99 10.76
C PHE A 24 -16.38 12.32 12.23
N ASP A 25 -17.44 11.76 12.80
CA ASP A 25 -17.67 11.75 14.26
C ASP A 25 -16.38 11.41 15.02
N GLU A 26 -16.06 12.15 16.09
CA GLU A 26 -14.88 11.89 16.93
C GLU A 26 -14.84 10.45 17.44
N LYS A 27 -16.01 9.87 17.72
CA LYS A 27 -16.15 8.46 18.11
C LYS A 27 -15.63 7.53 17.00
N TYR A 28 -15.98 7.82 15.75
CA TYR A 28 -15.55 7.00 14.62
C TYR A 28 -14.06 7.16 14.33
N ASP A 29 -13.52 8.37 14.43
CA ASP A 29 -12.09 8.60 14.29
C ASP A 29 -11.30 7.88 15.40
N ARG A 30 -11.76 7.95 16.65
CA ARG A 30 -11.11 7.24 17.76
C ARG A 30 -11.19 5.72 17.63
N ASP A 31 -12.36 5.16 17.31
CA ASP A 31 -12.62 3.72 17.41
C ASP A 31 -12.28 2.95 16.11
N TYR A 32 -12.41 3.58 14.93
CA TYR A 32 -12.29 2.89 13.64
C TYR A 32 -11.19 3.43 12.72
N ASN A 33 -10.54 4.54 13.06
CA ASN A 33 -9.40 5.01 12.26
C ASN A 33 -8.23 4.03 12.41
N ILE A 34 -7.93 3.28 11.35
CA ILE A 34 -6.86 2.29 11.30
C ILE A 34 -5.45 2.90 11.43
N PHE A 35 -5.32 4.21 11.20
CA PHE A 35 -4.05 4.94 11.33
C PHE A 35 -3.81 5.47 12.75
N ASN A 36 -4.84 5.47 13.60
CA ASN A 36 -4.70 5.85 15.01
C ASN A 36 -3.72 4.89 15.72
N PRO A 37 -2.70 5.38 16.46
CA PRO A 37 -1.73 4.52 17.14
C PRO A 37 -2.34 3.45 18.04
N VAL A 38 -3.48 3.75 18.69
CA VAL A 38 -4.19 2.81 19.57
C VAL A 38 -4.82 1.66 18.76
N ASN A 39 -5.43 1.97 17.63
CA ASN A 39 -6.12 0.98 16.79
C ASN A 39 -5.16 0.14 15.95
N LYS A 40 -3.90 0.59 15.79
CA LYS A 40 -2.87 -0.15 15.04
C LYS A 40 -2.72 -1.60 15.48
N TYR A 41 -2.90 -1.88 16.77
CA TYR A 41 -2.71 -3.23 17.32
C TYR A 41 -4.00 -4.05 17.43
N GLN A 42 -5.13 -3.55 16.92
CA GLN A 42 -6.36 -4.34 16.89
C GLN A 42 -6.20 -5.53 15.93
N PRO A 43 -6.77 -6.71 16.26
CA PRO A 43 -6.59 -7.93 15.48
C PRO A 43 -7.08 -7.81 14.02
N ASP A 44 -8.11 -7.02 13.77
CA ASP A 44 -8.74 -6.79 12.47
C ASP A 44 -8.13 -5.61 11.69
N ASN A 45 -7.19 -4.87 12.30
CA ASN A 45 -6.49 -3.81 11.60
C ASN A 45 -5.49 -4.42 10.59
N PRO A 46 -5.59 -4.14 9.28
CA PRO A 46 -4.66 -4.67 8.29
C PRO A 46 -3.22 -4.19 8.50
N LEU A 47 -3.02 -3.05 9.16
CA LEU A 47 -1.72 -2.47 9.47
C LEU A 47 -1.12 -3.01 10.77
N ASN A 48 -1.77 -3.97 11.43
CA ASN A 48 -1.25 -4.57 12.65
C ASN A 48 0.12 -5.22 12.38
N PRO A 49 1.18 -4.80 13.09
CA PRO A 49 2.52 -5.35 12.88
C PRO A 49 2.61 -6.86 13.09
N VAL A 50 1.66 -7.45 13.84
CA VAL A 50 1.60 -8.90 14.08
C VAL A 50 1.17 -9.66 12.82
N ASN A 51 0.36 -9.06 11.94
CA ASN A 51 -0.14 -9.71 10.72
C ASN A 51 1.00 -10.18 9.80
N LYS A 52 2.17 -9.51 9.85
CA LYS A 52 3.33 -9.97 9.06
C LYS A 52 3.79 -11.36 9.46
N TYR A 53 3.55 -11.80 10.70
CA TYR A 53 3.94 -13.11 11.23
C TYR A 53 2.85 -14.18 11.05
N ASP A 54 1.71 -13.84 10.45
CA ASP A 54 0.69 -14.81 10.07
C ASP A 54 1.32 -15.88 9.14
N PRO A 55 1.13 -17.19 9.39
CA PRO A 55 1.61 -18.25 8.50
C PRO A 55 1.33 -18.01 7.01
N ASP A 56 0.16 -17.45 6.68
CA ASP A 56 -0.27 -17.24 5.28
C ASP A 56 0.19 -15.88 4.72
N SER A 57 0.79 -15.02 5.54
CA SER A 57 1.35 -13.74 5.09
C SER A 57 2.57 -13.97 4.21
N ALA A 58 2.58 -13.42 2.99
CA ALA A 58 3.73 -13.43 2.10
C ALA A 58 5.01 -12.84 2.74
N PHE A 59 4.85 -11.95 3.72
CA PHE A 59 5.95 -11.30 4.45
C PHE A 59 6.35 -12.03 5.73
N ASN A 60 5.80 -13.21 6.00
CA ASN A 60 6.21 -14.01 7.14
C ASN A 60 7.71 -14.27 7.09
N PRO A 61 8.47 -13.91 8.14
CA PRO A 61 9.89 -14.18 8.20
C PRO A 61 10.24 -15.66 8.04
N VAL A 62 9.32 -16.60 8.29
CA VAL A 62 9.54 -18.03 8.09
C VAL A 62 9.47 -18.41 6.61
N ASN A 63 8.68 -17.70 5.78
CA ASN A 63 8.52 -18.00 4.35
C ASN A 63 9.82 -17.85 3.55
N ARG A 64 10.79 -17.08 4.05
CA ARG A 64 12.14 -17.04 3.46
C ARG A 64 12.90 -18.36 3.59
N TYR A 65 12.47 -19.27 4.47
CA TYR A 65 13.09 -20.59 4.63
C TYR A 65 12.27 -21.71 3.95
N ASP A 66 11.19 -21.37 3.25
CA ASP A 66 10.45 -22.31 2.42
C ASP A 66 11.37 -22.84 1.31
N PRO A 67 11.52 -24.18 1.15
CA PRO A 67 12.27 -24.77 0.04
C PRO A 67 11.79 -24.38 -1.36
N GLY A 68 10.58 -23.85 -1.54
CA GLY A 68 10.11 -23.30 -2.81
C GLY A 68 10.54 -21.86 -3.06
N ASN A 69 10.98 -21.13 -2.03
CA ASN A 69 11.30 -19.71 -2.14
C ASN A 69 12.70 -19.50 -2.76
N PRO A 70 12.84 -18.75 -3.87
CA PRO A 70 14.14 -18.44 -4.45
C PRO A 70 15.09 -17.66 -3.50
N ALA A 71 14.54 -16.89 -2.57
CA ALA A 71 15.30 -16.16 -1.56
C ALA A 71 15.74 -17.05 -0.37
N ASN A 72 15.41 -18.35 -0.40
CA ASN A 72 15.86 -19.28 0.62
C ASN A 72 17.39 -19.37 0.66
N PRO A 73 18.02 -19.26 1.83
CA PRO A 73 19.47 -19.32 1.97
C PRO A 73 20.12 -20.58 1.39
N ILE A 74 19.40 -21.69 1.27
CA ILE A 74 19.88 -22.90 0.62
C ILE A 74 19.67 -22.79 -0.91
N ASN A 75 18.48 -22.35 -1.32
CA ASN A 75 18.14 -22.24 -2.73
C ASN A 75 18.99 -21.22 -3.48
N GLN A 76 19.49 -20.18 -2.82
CA GLN A 76 20.35 -19.18 -3.46
C GLN A 76 21.58 -19.83 -4.12
N PHE A 77 22.04 -21.00 -3.68
CA PHE A 77 23.17 -21.70 -4.31
C PHE A 77 22.75 -22.70 -5.41
N SER A 78 21.46 -22.82 -5.70
CA SER A 78 20.98 -23.72 -6.74
C SER A 78 21.41 -23.23 -8.12
N PRO A 79 21.84 -24.13 -9.04
CA PRO A 79 22.36 -23.76 -10.35
C PRO A 79 21.39 -23.00 -11.27
N ASN A 80 20.09 -23.02 -10.99
CA ASN A 80 19.08 -22.29 -11.78
C ASN A 80 18.47 -21.10 -11.03
N ASN A 81 18.96 -20.80 -9.81
CA ASN A 81 18.44 -19.68 -9.05
C ASN A 81 19.02 -18.36 -9.59
N PRO A 82 18.20 -17.34 -9.91
CA PRO A 82 18.68 -16.04 -10.37
C PRO A 82 19.52 -15.29 -9.33
N PHE A 83 19.32 -15.56 -8.03
CA PHE A 83 20.09 -14.97 -6.93
C PHE A 83 21.42 -15.68 -6.66
N ASN A 84 21.75 -16.75 -7.39
CA ASN A 84 23.01 -17.46 -7.22
C ASN A 84 24.20 -16.56 -7.60
N PRO A 85 25.19 -16.36 -6.71
CA PRO A 85 26.35 -15.53 -6.99
C PRO A 85 27.14 -15.97 -8.23
N VAL A 86 27.11 -17.25 -8.60
CA VAL A 86 27.75 -17.75 -9.82
C VAL A 86 26.89 -17.43 -11.05
N ASN A 87 25.57 -17.51 -10.92
CA ASN A 87 24.64 -17.27 -12.02
C ASN A 87 24.41 -15.80 -12.33
N GLN A 88 24.76 -14.88 -11.42
CA GLN A 88 24.46 -13.45 -11.58
C GLN A 88 25.00 -12.86 -12.90
N TYR A 89 26.04 -13.47 -13.50
CA TYR A 89 26.64 -13.03 -14.76
C TYR A 89 26.27 -13.92 -15.96
N HIS A 90 25.44 -14.96 -15.77
CA HIS A 90 24.97 -15.77 -16.88
C HIS A 90 24.06 -14.94 -17.81
N PRO A 91 24.19 -15.03 -19.13
CA PRO A 91 23.39 -14.26 -20.08
C PRO A 91 21.88 -14.43 -19.89
N ASP A 92 21.44 -15.65 -19.55
CA ASP A 92 20.02 -15.98 -19.39
C ASP A 92 19.46 -15.63 -18.00
N ASN A 93 20.31 -15.16 -17.08
CA ASN A 93 19.84 -14.74 -15.77
C ASN A 93 19.12 -13.39 -15.89
N PRO A 94 17.83 -13.26 -15.49
CA PRO A 94 17.11 -11.99 -15.53
C PRO A 94 17.76 -10.88 -14.69
N LEU A 95 18.53 -11.22 -13.66
CA LEU A 95 19.24 -10.27 -12.80
C LEU A 95 20.65 -9.91 -13.30
N ASN A 96 21.05 -10.37 -14.49
CA ASN A 96 22.34 -10.02 -15.07
C ASN A 96 22.47 -8.49 -15.18
N PRO A 97 23.57 -7.86 -14.71
CA PRO A 97 23.76 -6.42 -14.83
C PRO A 97 23.61 -5.87 -16.25
N VAL A 98 23.91 -6.66 -17.28
CA VAL A 98 23.73 -6.28 -18.70
C VAL A 98 22.26 -6.10 -19.06
N ASN A 99 21.33 -6.78 -18.38
CA ASN A 99 19.89 -6.65 -18.61
C ASN A 99 19.34 -5.27 -18.29
N LYS A 100 20.07 -4.43 -17.54
CA LYS A 100 19.76 -3.00 -17.40
C LYS A 100 19.52 -2.31 -18.75
N TYR A 101 20.19 -2.77 -19.80
CA TYR A 101 20.13 -2.19 -21.14
C TYR A 101 19.22 -2.98 -22.10
N ASN A 102 18.57 -4.05 -21.63
CA ASN A 102 17.71 -4.89 -22.45
C ASN A 102 16.24 -4.52 -22.20
N PRO A 103 15.51 -3.97 -23.19
CA PRO A 103 14.11 -3.54 -23.03
C PRO A 103 13.11 -4.70 -22.86
N THR A 104 13.57 -5.97 -22.93
CA THR A 104 12.70 -7.16 -22.85
C THR A 104 12.73 -7.85 -21.49
N VAL A 105 13.47 -7.33 -20.51
CA VAL A 105 13.51 -7.93 -19.16
C VAL A 105 12.36 -7.45 -18.27
N PRO A 106 11.84 -8.30 -17.38
CA PRO A 106 10.66 -7.99 -16.56
C PRO A 106 10.88 -6.87 -15.53
N PHE A 107 12.13 -6.50 -15.25
CA PHE A 107 12.47 -5.45 -14.28
C PHE A 107 13.45 -4.46 -14.92
N GLU A 108 12.94 -3.37 -15.49
CA GLU A 108 13.79 -2.24 -15.85
C GLU A 108 14.37 -1.60 -14.57
N PRO A 109 15.65 -1.23 -14.57
CA PRO A 109 16.22 -0.49 -13.46
C PRO A 109 15.50 0.85 -13.26
N LEU A 110 15.26 1.19 -12.00
CA LEU A 110 14.75 2.52 -11.63
C LEU A 110 15.94 3.51 -11.63
N ASP A 111 16.52 3.81 -12.78
CA ASP A 111 17.40 4.96 -12.93
C ASP A 111 16.51 6.20 -12.76
N GLY A 112 16.72 6.97 -11.67
CA GLY A 112 15.92 8.16 -11.34
C GLY A 112 16.02 9.33 -12.34
N THR A 113 16.43 9.09 -13.59
CA THR A 113 16.56 10.09 -14.64
C THR A 113 15.29 10.26 -15.48
N THR A 114 14.28 9.38 -15.34
CA THR A 114 13.00 9.48 -16.07
C THR A 114 12.08 10.62 -15.59
N ARG A 115 12.41 11.32 -14.50
CA ARG A 115 11.83 12.66 -14.25
C ARG A 115 12.83 13.71 -14.71
N ARG A 116 12.73 14.19 -15.96
CA ARG A 116 13.02 15.58 -16.44
C ARG A 116 13.20 15.62 -17.97
N MET A 117 12.36 14.98 -18.76
CA MET A 117 12.14 15.39 -20.15
C MET A 117 10.68 15.14 -20.55
N GLY A 118 9.77 15.85 -19.89
CA GLY A 118 8.48 16.20 -20.46
C GLY A 118 8.60 17.64 -20.98
N LYS A 119 8.41 17.80 -22.29
CA LYS A 119 8.12 19.09 -22.91
C LYS A 119 6.85 19.70 -22.35
#